data_AF-A0A3B8I3C9-F1
#
_entry.id   AF-A0A3B8I3C9-F1
#
_cell.length_a   1.000
_cell.length_b   1.000
_cell.length_c   1.000
_cell.angle_alpha   90.00
_cell.angle_beta   90.00
_cell.angle_gamma   90.00
#
_symmetry.space_group_name_H-M   'P 1'
#
loop_
_entity.id
_entity.type
_entity.pdbx_description
1 polymer ?
#
loop_
_entity_poly.entity_id
_entity_poly.type
_entity_poly.pdbx_seq_one_letter_code
_entity_poly.pdbx_strand_id
1 'polypeptide(L)'
;MWNPGLDNNDRTLIEVYNNFFNRYHQNDIPWQVKWVENPAYWCSLKGSVDLFSHDCIHILLGIGNRPEEETFVIGMTMGSHPKLGKWEINIYRILSQYFYPKEYKFTRQHLDMYDIGISTARAMGIMNLSTMDFRKCKGWNLGDLRKEIKVNVNTLKDIYSKYYPSRSM
;
A
#
# COMPACT_ATOMS: atom_id res chain seq x y z
N MET A 1 11.78 -10.01 8.43
CA MET A 1 10.96 -9.22 7.50
C MET A 1 9.63 -9.90 7.35
N TRP A 2 8.52 -9.16 7.47
CA TRP A 2 7.19 -9.76 7.46
C TRP A 2 6.57 -9.70 6.06
N ASN A 3 5.80 -10.73 5.71
CA ASN A 3 5.04 -10.84 4.47
C ASN A 3 3.76 -11.64 4.74
N PRO A 4 2.56 -11.08 4.52
CA PRO A 4 1.31 -11.82 4.73
C PRO A 4 1.04 -12.88 3.65
N GLY A 5 1.63 -12.71 2.46
CA GLY A 5 1.37 -13.57 1.31
C GLY A 5 -0.06 -13.47 0.77
N LEU A 6 -0.30 -14.17 -0.34
CA LEU A 6 -1.61 -14.18 -1.03
C LEU A 6 -2.44 -15.44 -0.74
N ASP A 7 -1.81 -16.53 -0.29
CA ASP A 7 -2.46 -17.82 -0.04
C ASP A 7 -3.03 -17.90 1.39
N ASN A 8 -3.97 -16.99 1.68
CA ASN A 8 -4.59 -16.81 3.01
C ASN A 8 -6.08 -16.43 2.91
N ASN A 9 -6.75 -16.84 1.82
CA ASN A 9 -8.13 -16.45 1.53
C ASN A 9 -9.14 -16.83 2.63
N ASP A 10 -8.90 -17.95 3.32
CA ASP A 10 -9.78 -18.47 4.37
C ASP A 10 -9.53 -17.84 5.74
N ARG A 11 -8.51 -16.97 5.86
CA ARG A 11 -8.20 -16.25 7.09
C ARG A 11 -8.96 -14.93 7.10
N THR A 12 -9.38 -14.50 8.27
CA THR A 12 -9.98 -13.18 8.44
C THR A 12 -8.91 -12.09 8.47
N LEU A 13 -9.30 -10.87 8.12
CA LEU A 13 -8.42 -9.70 8.17
C LEU A 13 -7.79 -9.52 9.56
N ILE A 14 -8.58 -9.65 10.62
CA ILE A 14 -8.10 -9.46 11.99
C ILE A 14 -7.16 -10.57 12.46
N GLU A 15 -7.35 -11.81 12.01
CA GLU A 15 -6.44 -12.91 12.32
C GLU A 15 -5.06 -12.67 11.73
N VAL A 16 -4.97 -12.24 10.46
CA VAL A 16 -3.68 -11.94 9.84
C VAL A 16 -3.06 -10.68 10.47
N TYR A 17 -3.87 -9.66 10.76
CA TYR A 17 -3.43 -8.44 11.43
C TYR A 17 -2.88 -8.69 12.85
N ASN A 18 -3.50 -9.57 13.62
CA ASN A 18 -3.02 -9.90 14.97
C ASN A 18 -1.69 -10.66 14.96
N ASN A 19 -1.39 -11.39 13.88
CA ASN A 19 -0.11 -12.05 13.65
C ASN A 19 0.96 -11.11 13.04
N PHE A 20 0.66 -9.83 12.88
CA PHE A 20 1.62 -8.84 12.40
C PHE A 20 2.55 -8.40 13.54
N PHE A 21 3.75 -9.01 13.58
CA PHE A 21 4.75 -8.80 14.64
C PHE A 21 5.60 -7.52 14.48
N ASN A 22 5.67 -6.96 13.28
CA ASN A 22 6.58 -5.84 12.97
C ASN A 22 5.80 -4.58 12.57
N ARG A 23 4.86 -4.20 13.44
CA ARG A 23 4.05 -2.99 13.28
C ARG A 23 4.97 -1.78 13.31
N TYR A 24 4.89 -0.92 12.30
CA TYR A 24 5.52 0.39 12.41
C TYR A 24 4.85 1.14 13.55
N HIS A 25 5.63 1.55 14.55
CA HIS A 25 5.08 2.46 15.55
C HIS A 25 4.94 3.83 14.90
N GLN A 26 3.79 4.46 15.10
CA GLN A 26 3.46 5.79 14.56
C GLN A 26 4.52 6.84 14.91
N ASN A 27 5.31 6.61 15.97
CA ASN A 27 6.40 7.47 16.42
C ASN A 27 7.67 7.36 15.56
N ASP A 28 7.85 6.28 14.80
CA ASP A 28 9.05 6.02 14.00
C ASP A 28 8.96 6.63 12.60
N ILE A 29 7.78 7.08 12.18
CA ILE A 29 7.58 7.74 10.88
C ILE A 29 7.99 9.22 11.01
N PRO A 30 8.94 9.71 10.20
CA PRO A 30 9.38 11.10 10.24
C PRO A 30 8.24 12.07 10.00
N TRP A 31 8.31 13.25 10.62
CA TRP A 31 7.28 14.28 10.50
C TRP A 31 7.07 14.73 9.04
N GLN A 32 8.10 14.68 8.19
CA GLN A 32 8.01 14.98 6.76
C GLN A 32 7.11 14.00 6.01
N VAL A 33 7.21 12.71 6.34
CA VAL A 33 6.37 11.65 5.76
C VAL A 33 4.95 11.80 6.27
N LYS A 34 4.77 12.05 7.58
CA LYS A 34 3.46 12.36 8.18
C LYS A 34 2.80 13.57 7.51
N TRP A 35 3.54 14.61 7.17
CA TRP A 35 2.98 15.81 6.53
C TRP A 35 2.36 15.53 5.16
N VAL A 36 2.95 14.60 4.40
CA VAL A 36 2.49 14.24 3.05
C VAL A 36 1.42 13.16 3.08
N GLU A 37 1.51 12.24 4.05
CA GLU A 37 0.74 10.99 4.06
C GLU A 37 -0.27 10.85 5.20
N ASN A 38 -0.34 11.79 6.17
CA ASN A 38 -1.34 11.75 7.25
C ASN A 38 -2.58 12.59 6.89
N PRO A 39 -3.79 11.99 6.97
CA PRO A 39 -5.01 12.64 6.49
C PRO A 39 -5.47 13.79 7.40
N ALA A 40 -4.88 13.92 8.59
CA ALA A 40 -5.14 15.00 9.53
C ALA A 40 -4.50 16.35 9.15
N TYR A 41 -3.58 16.40 8.16
CA TYR A 41 -2.95 17.65 7.71
C TYR A 41 -3.59 18.19 6.43
N TRP A 42 -3.69 19.52 6.34
CA TRP A 42 -4.45 20.27 5.30
C TRP A 42 -3.99 20.04 3.85
N CYS A 43 -2.80 19.46 3.66
CA CYS A 43 -2.18 19.19 2.35
C CYS A 43 -2.05 17.69 2.02
N SER A 44 -2.81 16.83 2.71
CA SER A 44 -2.87 15.40 2.45
C SER A 44 -3.11 15.10 0.97
N LEU A 45 -2.12 14.49 0.31
CA LEU A 45 -2.31 13.96 -1.03
C LEU A 45 -3.34 12.82 -1.01
N LYS A 46 -4.05 12.62 -2.12
CA LYS A 46 -4.96 11.47 -2.26
C LYS A 46 -4.19 10.17 -2.05
N GLY A 47 -4.75 9.25 -1.28
CA GLY A 47 -4.07 7.99 -0.91
C GLY A 47 -3.58 7.95 0.53
N SER A 48 -3.71 9.04 1.27
CA SER A 48 -3.42 9.09 2.70
C SER A 48 -4.36 8.19 3.51
N VAL A 49 -3.81 7.42 4.45
CA VAL A 49 -4.52 6.45 5.30
C VAL A 49 -3.96 6.45 6.73
N ASP A 50 -4.79 6.04 7.69
CA ASP A 50 -4.31 5.80 9.06
C ASP A 50 -3.52 4.48 9.14
N LEU A 51 -2.67 4.32 10.17
CA LEU A 51 -1.78 3.14 10.28
C LEU A 51 -2.53 1.80 10.23
N PHE A 52 -3.69 1.69 10.87
CA PHE A 52 -4.43 0.44 10.86
C PHE A 52 -4.87 0.10 9.43
N SER A 53 -5.35 1.11 8.70
CA SER A 53 -5.75 0.97 7.31
C SER A 53 -4.54 0.65 6.40
N HIS A 54 -3.39 1.28 6.64
CA HIS A 54 -2.13 0.99 5.93
C HIS A 54 -1.72 -0.49 6.07
N ASP A 55 -1.64 -0.98 7.32
CA ASP A 55 -1.31 -2.38 7.59
C ASP A 55 -2.32 -3.34 6.95
N CYS A 56 -3.61 -2.99 6.95
CA CYS A 56 -4.65 -3.78 6.29
C CYS A 56 -4.46 -3.83 4.78
N ILE A 57 -3.99 -2.76 4.15
CA ILE A 57 -3.67 -2.73 2.72
C ILE A 57 -2.51 -3.68 2.42
N HIS A 58 -1.45 -3.72 3.24
CA HIS A 58 -0.39 -4.72 3.08
C HIS A 58 -0.92 -6.15 3.12
N ILE A 59 -1.82 -6.46 4.06
CA ILE A 59 -2.46 -7.77 4.19
C ILE A 59 -3.28 -8.10 2.94
N LEU A 60 -4.06 -7.15 2.44
CA LEU A 60 -4.90 -7.35 1.27
C LEU A 60 -4.09 -7.57 0.00
N LEU A 61 -3.02 -6.81 -0.16
CA LEU A 61 -2.10 -6.96 -1.28
C LEU A 61 -1.16 -8.16 -1.11
N GLY A 62 -1.10 -8.76 0.08
CA GLY A 62 -0.25 -9.92 0.32
C GLY A 62 1.24 -9.59 0.19
N ILE A 63 1.63 -8.36 0.53
CA ILE A 63 2.97 -7.83 0.29
C ILE A 63 3.63 -7.36 1.60
N GLY A 64 4.96 -7.51 1.67
CA GLY A 64 5.73 -7.18 2.85
C GLY A 64 6.01 -5.69 3.00
N ASN A 65 7.02 -5.38 3.81
CA ASN A 65 7.36 -4.01 4.24
C ASN A 65 8.77 -3.55 3.79
N ARG A 66 9.33 -4.10 2.69
CA ARG A 66 10.60 -3.60 2.11
C ARG A 66 10.39 -2.20 1.55
N PRO A 67 11.43 -1.35 1.47
CA PRO A 67 11.31 -0.04 0.84
C PRO A 67 10.62 -0.08 -0.54
N GLU A 68 11.01 -1.02 -1.41
CA GLU A 68 10.38 -1.28 -2.72
C GLU A 68 8.89 -1.67 -2.62
N GLU A 69 8.54 -2.47 -1.61
CA GLU A 69 7.18 -2.96 -1.40
C GLU A 69 6.28 -1.85 -0.83
N GLU A 70 6.80 -1.04 0.10
CA GLU A 70 6.11 0.14 0.63
C GLU A 70 5.77 1.12 -0.49
N THR A 71 6.72 1.38 -1.41
CA THR A 71 6.46 2.31 -2.52
C THR A 71 5.41 1.77 -3.48
N PHE A 72 5.38 0.46 -3.71
CA PHE A 72 4.30 -0.19 -4.45
C PHE A 72 2.94 -0.07 -3.73
N VAL A 73 2.88 -0.30 -2.40
CA VAL A 73 1.66 -0.15 -1.60
C VAL A 73 1.13 1.28 -1.64
N ILE A 74 2.01 2.27 -1.51
CA ILE A 74 1.64 3.68 -1.65
C ILE A 74 1.09 3.94 -3.06
N GLY A 75 1.77 3.43 -4.09
CA GLY A 75 1.31 3.54 -5.47
C GLY A 75 -0.07 2.91 -5.69
N MET A 76 -0.32 1.72 -5.14
CA MET A 76 -1.62 1.04 -5.18
C MET A 76 -2.71 1.86 -4.49
N THR A 77 -2.40 2.41 -3.31
CA THR A 77 -3.33 3.20 -2.51
C THR A 77 -3.70 4.50 -3.21
N MET A 78 -2.72 5.25 -3.70
CA MET A 78 -2.96 6.47 -4.49
C MET A 78 -3.71 6.13 -5.78
N GLY A 79 -3.25 5.12 -6.52
CA GLY A 79 -3.81 4.71 -7.81
C GLY A 79 -5.27 4.25 -7.75
N SER A 80 -5.71 3.74 -6.59
CA SER A 80 -7.11 3.37 -6.33
C SER A 80 -8.05 4.57 -6.23
N HIS A 81 -7.51 5.79 -6.04
CA HIS A 81 -8.33 6.98 -5.91
C HIS A 81 -8.83 7.46 -7.29
N PRO A 82 -10.15 7.52 -7.54
CA PRO A 82 -10.70 7.77 -8.88
C PRO A 82 -10.33 9.14 -9.46
N LYS A 83 -10.13 10.14 -8.59
CA LYS A 83 -9.73 11.51 -8.96
C LYS A 83 -8.22 11.79 -8.84
N LEU A 84 -7.35 10.77 -8.78
CA LEU A 84 -5.91 10.98 -8.72
C LEU A 84 -5.40 11.64 -10.02
N GLY A 85 -4.93 12.89 -9.93
CA GLY A 85 -4.38 13.65 -11.05
C GLY A 85 -2.89 13.38 -11.30
N LYS A 86 -2.42 13.71 -12.52
CA LYS A 86 -0.99 13.62 -12.88
C LYS A 86 -0.10 14.54 -12.02
N TRP A 87 -0.64 15.69 -11.62
CA TRP A 87 0.10 16.66 -10.80
C TRP A 87 0.35 16.11 -9.39
N GLU A 88 -0.61 15.41 -8.78
CA GLU A 88 -0.45 14.79 -7.45
C GLU A 88 0.62 13.70 -7.48
N ILE A 89 0.61 12.88 -8.54
CA ILE A 89 1.64 11.87 -8.78
C ILE A 89 3.01 12.54 -8.83
N ASN A 90 3.15 13.60 -9.64
CA ASN A 90 4.43 14.28 -9.81
C ASN A 90 4.90 15.00 -8.53
N ILE A 91 4.00 15.63 -7.78
CA ILE A 91 4.33 16.26 -6.50
C ILE A 91 4.82 15.20 -5.51
N TYR A 92 4.13 14.05 -5.40
CA TYR A 92 4.57 12.97 -4.52
C TYR A 92 5.98 12.49 -4.88
N ARG A 93 6.27 12.31 -6.17
CA ARG A 93 7.62 11.93 -6.65
C ARG A 93 8.68 12.96 -6.22
N ILE A 94 8.39 14.25 -6.35
CA ILE A 94 9.33 15.31 -5.96
C ILE A 94 9.55 15.30 -4.44
N LEU A 95 8.48 15.24 -3.66
CA LEU A 95 8.59 15.25 -2.20
C LEU A 95 9.34 14.02 -1.68
N SER A 96 9.00 12.83 -2.18
CA SER A 96 9.65 11.57 -1.78
C SER A 96 11.14 11.51 -2.16
N GLN A 97 11.58 12.20 -3.22
CA GLN A 97 13.01 12.24 -3.59
C GLN A 97 13.81 13.32 -2.86
N TYR A 98 13.24 14.51 -2.69
CA TYR A 98 14.00 15.68 -2.28
C TYR A 98 13.71 16.13 -0.85
N PHE A 99 12.46 16.00 -0.40
CA PHE A 99 12.00 16.50 0.89
C PHE A 99 12.10 15.47 2.02
N TYR A 100 11.94 14.18 1.71
CA TYR A 100 12.01 13.12 2.74
C TYR A 100 13.42 13.04 3.37
N PRO A 101 13.55 12.61 4.63
CA PRO A 101 14.85 12.35 5.25
C PRO A 101 15.63 11.31 4.44
N LYS A 102 16.97 11.34 4.51
CA LYS A 102 17.86 10.51 3.68
C LYS A 102 17.46 9.03 3.65
N GLU A 103 17.05 8.47 4.78
CA GLU A 103 16.67 7.06 4.94
C GLU A 103 15.32 6.69 4.28
N TYR A 104 14.48 7.69 4.02
CA TYR A 104 13.15 7.54 3.43
C TYR A 104 13.09 8.06 1.99
N LYS A 105 14.20 8.58 1.46
CA LYS A 105 14.24 9.11 0.10
C LYS A 105 14.03 8.01 -0.92
N PHE A 106 13.14 8.26 -1.88
CA PHE A 106 12.89 7.31 -2.94
C PHE A 106 14.05 7.31 -3.94
N THR A 107 14.58 6.12 -4.20
CA THR A 107 15.51 5.88 -5.30
C THR A 107 14.75 5.84 -6.62
N ARG A 108 15.48 5.71 -7.75
CA ARG A 108 14.81 5.52 -9.04
C ARG A 108 13.97 4.23 -9.06
N GLN A 109 14.49 3.16 -8.49
CA GLN A 109 13.82 1.87 -8.40
C GLN A 109 12.53 1.96 -7.57
N HIS A 110 12.57 2.67 -6.43
CA HIS A 110 11.40 2.94 -5.62
C HIS A 110 10.29 3.68 -6.39
N LEU A 111 10.67 4.65 -7.23
CA LEU A 111 9.73 5.38 -8.08
C LEU A 111 9.12 4.51 -9.18
N ASP A 112 9.90 3.61 -9.76
CA ASP A 112 9.40 2.67 -10.77
C ASP A 112 8.36 1.71 -10.13
N MET A 113 8.60 1.23 -8.90
CA MET A 113 7.62 0.43 -8.14
C MET A 113 6.36 1.22 -7.77
N TYR A 114 6.51 2.49 -7.40
CA TYR A 114 5.40 3.40 -7.16
C TYR A 114 4.53 3.60 -8.42
N ASP A 115 5.15 3.84 -9.58
CA ASP A 115 4.43 3.99 -10.85
C ASP A 115 3.72 2.68 -11.25
N ILE A 116 4.38 1.53 -11.04
CA ILE A 116 3.78 0.21 -11.26
C ILE A 116 2.57 0.01 -10.36
N GLY A 117 2.65 0.35 -9.07
CA GLY A 117 1.51 0.30 -8.15
C GLY A 117 0.33 1.14 -8.62
N ILE A 118 0.57 2.39 -9.04
CA ILE A 118 -0.49 3.25 -9.59
C ILE A 118 -1.15 2.63 -10.82
N SER A 119 -0.33 2.19 -11.78
CA SER A 119 -0.84 1.63 -13.03
C SER A 119 -1.63 0.34 -12.79
N THR A 120 -1.19 -0.47 -11.83
CA THR A 120 -1.82 -1.73 -11.44
C THR A 120 -3.20 -1.49 -10.82
N ALA A 121 -3.28 -0.62 -9.80
CA ALA A 121 -4.55 -0.29 -9.16
C ALA A 121 -5.58 0.26 -10.17
N ARG A 122 -5.14 1.13 -11.09
CA ARG A 122 -5.99 1.67 -12.16
C ARG A 122 -6.44 0.60 -13.14
N ALA A 123 -5.54 -0.27 -13.58
CA ALA A 123 -5.85 -1.33 -14.53
C ALA A 123 -6.82 -2.37 -13.94
N MET A 124 -6.67 -2.69 -12.66
CA MET A 124 -7.57 -3.59 -11.94
C MET A 124 -8.94 -2.95 -11.62
N GLY A 125 -9.02 -1.61 -11.59
CA GLY A 125 -10.24 -0.90 -11.24
C GLY A 125 -10.69 -1.16 -9.81
N ILE A 126 -9.72 -1.27 -8.89
CA ILE A 126 -9.99 -1.55 -7.47
C ILE A 126 -10.77 -0.42 -6.80
N MET A 127 -11.50 -0.76 -5.74
CA MET A 127 -12.13 0.25 -4.88
C MET A 127 -11.09 1.17 -4.25
N ASN A 128 -11.50 2.41 -3.94
CA ASN A 128 -10.62 3.39 -3.32
C ASN A 128 -10.20 2.95 -1.91
N LEU A 129 -8.97 2.47 -1.79
CA LEU A 129 -8.38 1.94 -0.56
C LEU A 129 -8.26 3.02 0.52
N SER A 130 -8.06 4.29 0.12
CA SER A 130 -7.91 5.40 1.08
C SER A 130 -9.18 5.79 1.81
N THR A 131 -10.34 5.40 1.28
CA THR A 131 -11.66 5.70 1.87
C THR A 131 -12.32 4.50 2.54
N MET A 132 -11.64 3.35 2.52
CA MET A 132 -12.21 2.10 3.02
C MET A 132 -12.14 2.04 4.54
N ASP A 133 -13.26 1.70 5.17
CA ASP A 133 -13.31 1.50 6.62
C ASP A 133 -12.97 0.04 6.98
N PHE A 134 -11.67 -0.28 6.99
CA PHE A 134 -11.17 -1.62 7.33
C PHE A 134 -11.61 -2.12 8.71
N ARG A 135 -12.02 -1.21 9.61
CA ARG A 135 -12.48 -1.59 10.96
C ARG A 135 -13.78 -2.38 10.89
N LYS A 136 -14.63 -2.13 9.88
CA LYS A 136 -15.85 -2.88 9.59
C LYS A 136 -15.58 -4.23 8.91
N CYS A 137 -14.39 -4.40 8.33
CA CYS A 137 -14.00 -5.60 7.59
C CYS A 137 -13.18 -6.59 8.44
N LYS A 138 -12.96 -6.33 9.73
CA LYS A 138 -12.11 -7.17 10.61
C LYS A 138 -12.43 -8.66 10.56
N GLY A 139 -13.72 -9.02 10.58
CA GLY A 139 -14.18 -10.41 10.55
C GLY A 139 -14.36 -11.00 9.15
N TRP A 140 -14.06 -10.24 8.09
CA TRP A 140 -14.20 -10.73 6.72
C TRP A 140 -13.01 -11.62 6.36
N ASN A 141 -13.31 -12.72 5.66
CA ASN A 141 -12.29 -13.53 4.99
C ASN A 141 -11.57 -12.71 3.93
N LEU A 142 -10.25 -12.88 3.83
CA LEU A 142 -9.43 -12.13 2.89
C LEU A 142 -9.79 -12.41 1.43
N GLY A 143 -10.22 -13.63 1.10
CA GLY A 143 -10.68 -13.96 -0.25
C GLY A 143 -11.91 -13.14 -0.66
N ASP A 144 -12.92 -13.11 0.21
CA ASP A 144 -14.15 -12.34 0.00
C ASP A 144 -13.87 -10.85 -0.04
N LEU A 145 -13.04 -10.36 0.87
CA LEU A 145 -12.66 -8.96 0.93
C LEU A 145 -11.90 -8.51 -0.32
N ARG A 146 -10.94 -9.30 -0.81
CA ARG A 146 -10.23 -9.04 -2.07
C ARG A 146 -11.18 -9.02 -3.27
N LYS A 147 -12.15 -9.93 -3.32
CA LYS A 147 -13.15 -9.98 -4.37
C LYS A 147 -14.04 -8.72 -4.36
N GLU A 148 -14.51 -8.31 -3.18
CA GLU A 148 -15.34 -7.12 -2.99
C GLU A 148 -14.62 -5.86 -3.50
N ILE A 149 -13.35 -5.68 -3.12
CA ILE A 149 -12.54 -4.53 -3.55
C ILE A 149 -11.96 -4.67 -4.96
N LYS A 150 -12.23 -5.79 -5.64
CA LYS A 150 -11.74 -6.16 -6.99
C LYS A 150 -10.22 -6.34 -7.09
N VAL A 151 -9.56 -6.71 -5.99
CA VAL A 151 -8.16 -7.14 -6.01
C VAL A 151 -8.05 -8.53 -6.64
N ASN A 152 -7.56 -8.59 -7.88
CA ASN A 152 -7.19 -9.80 -8.58
C ASN A 152 -5.84 -10.34 -8.08
N VAL A 153 -5.89 -11.47 -7.38
CA VAL A 153 -4.72 -12.15 -6.81
C VAL A 153 -3.75 -12.64 -7.89
N ASN A 154 -4.24 -13.08 -9.05
CA ASN A 154 -3.36 -13.56 -10.13
C ASN A 154 -2.53 -12.42 -10.73
N THR A 155 -3.15 -11.24 -10.91
CA THR A 155 -2.42 -10.03 -11.34
C THR A 155 -1.31 -9.66 -10.35
N LEU A 156 -1.57 -9.77 -9.04
CA LEU A 156 -0.54 -9.54 -8.03
C LEU A 156 0.56 -10.61 -8.09
N LYS A 157 0.22 -11.89 -8.27
CA LYS A 157 1.21 -12.97 -8.44
C LYS A 157 2.11 -12.72 -9.66
N ASP A 158 1.56 -12.29 -10.79
CA ASP A 158 2.33 -11.96 -12.00
C ASP A 158 3.30 -10.79 -11.76
N ILE A 159 2.84 -9.73 -11.09
CA ILE A 159 3.68 -8.59 -10.69
C ILE A 159 4.79 -9.05 -9.76
N TYR A 160 4.48 -9.88 -8.76
CA TYR A 160 5.45 -10.30 -7.76
C TYR A 160 6.50 -11.23 -8.35
N SER A 161 6.11 -12.13 -9.26
CA SER A 161 7.04 -12.96 -10.02
C SER A 161 7.99 -12.10 -10.86
N LYS A 162 7.47 -11.04 -11.49
CA LYS A 162 8.24 -10.17 -12.38
C LYS A 162 9.19 -9.22 -11.64
N TYR A 163 8.74 -8.58 -10.57
CA TYR A 163 9.47 -7.49 -9.91
C TYR A 163 10.04 -7.87 -8.54
N TYR A 164 9.58 -8.97 -7.93
CA TYR A 164 10.07 -9.47 -6.65
C TYR A 164 10.46 -10.97 -6.71
N PRO A 165 11.30 -11.40 -7.69
CA PRO A 165 11.54 -12.82 -7.98
C PRO A 165 12.14 -13.63 -6.82
N SER A 166 12.78 -12.95 -5.85
CA SER A 166 13.23 -13.57 -4.59
C SER A 166 12.09 -14.09 -3.69
N ARG A 167 10.82 -13.91 -4.08
CA ARG A 167 9.63 -14.31 -3.34
C ARG A 167 8.64 -15.18 -4.13
N SER A 168 9.01 -15.66 -5.32
CA SER A 168 8.19 -16.57 -6.13
C SER A 168 8.17 -18.02 -5.63
N MET A 169 8.55 -18.27 -4.37
CA MET A 169 8.65 -19.60 -3.76
C MET A 169 7.69 -19.71 -2.58
#